data_AF-A0A5Q2W062-F1
#
_entry.id   AF-A0A5Q2W062-F1
#
_cell.length_a   1.000
_cell.length_b   1.000
_cell.length_c   1.000
_cell.angle_alpha   90.00
_cell.angle_beta   90.00
_cell.angle_gamma   90.00
#
_symmetry.space_group_name_H-M   'P 1'
#
loop_
_entity.id
_entity.type
_entity.pdbx_description
1 polymer ?
#
loop_
_entity_poly.entity_id
_entity_poly.type
_entity_poly.pdbx_seq_one_letter_code
_entity_poly.pdbx_strand_id
1 'polypeptide(L)'
;MRAYDPATDLVQPILVPRSGTHLATIRAVAAASLAAYLDAPAGESVATQAGPPEPWATWLDVAPAKTVRRVKAGAHLDQVRRWAVETGADCAVRTLPQGDVIALAPMHYGEFPRRAAGAQVSGLDYPREPDEISEPSEPSENGPVHIAVMTEISTGKAAAQAAHALWHWALGSLATPAGAAELREWAQAGMPMRITLVPGAELSLWAARPGAAAPVHDAGRTEVAPHTLTAVAVAR
;
A
#
# COMPACT_ATOMS: atom_id res chain seq x y z
N MET A 1 5.05 -1.89 -21.54
CA MET A 1 4.71 -2.57 -20.26
C MET A 1 3.77 -3.72 -20.60
N ARG A 2 4.09 -4.96 -20.24
CA ARG A 2 3.23 -6.14 -20.48
C ARG A 2 1.92 -5.96 -19.69
N ALA A 3 0.79 -6.36 -20.25
CA ALA A 3 -0.48 -6.33 -19.53
C ALA A 3 -0.46 -7.37 -18.39
N TYR A 4 -0.90 -6.98 -17.19
CA TYR A 4 -0.92 -7.90 -16.06
C TYR A 4 -1.86 -9.09 -16.33
N ASP A 5 -1.35 -10.29 -16.06
CA ASP A 5 -2.01 -11.58 -16.21
C ASP A 5 -2.27 -12.20 -14.81
N PRO A 6 -3.53 -12.27 -14.36
CA PRO A 6 -3.88 -12.86 -13.07
C PRO A 6 -3.41 -14.31 -12.87
N ALA A 7 -3.14 -15.05 -13.95
CA ALA A 7 -2.70 -16.44 -13.87
C ALA A 7 -1.20 -16.56 -13.58
N THR A 8 -0.38 -15.59 -14.00
CA THR A 8 1.09 -15.68 -13.91
C THR A 8 1.72 -14.58 -13.09
N ASP A 9 1.00 -13.51 -12.79
CA ASP A 9 1.62 -12.33 -12.18
C ASP A 9 1.39 -12.30 -10.67
N LEU A 10 2.46 -11.98 -9.95
CA LEU A 10 2.40 -11.75 -8.53
C LEU A 10 1.56 -10.52 -8.21
N VAL A 11 0.78 -10.62 -7.15
CA VAL A 11 0.02 -9.50 -6.60
C VAL A 11 0.21 -9.50 -5.09
N GLN A 12 0.31 -8.32 -4.49
CA GLN A 12 0.33 -8.18 -3.05
C GLN A 12 -1.11 -8.13 -2.52
N PRO A 13 -1.60 -9.14 -1.78
CA PRO A 13 -2.90 -9.08 -1.14
C PRO A 13 -2.84 -8.28 0.15
N ILE A 14 -3.78 -7.36 0.29
CA ILE A 14 -3.92 -6.51 1.48
C ILE A 14 -5.37 -6.61 1.96
N LEU A 15 -5.53 -7.07 3.19
CA LEU A 15 -6.81 -7.36 3.81
C LEU A 15 -7.14 -6.24 4.78
N VAL A 16 -8.36 -5.71 4.68
CA VAL A 16 -8.86 -4.65 5.57
C VAL A 16 -10.06 -5.17 6.38
N PRO A 17 -10.33 -4.61 7.57
CA PRO A 17 -11.46 -4.99 8.42
C PRO A 17 -12.80 -4.81 7.71
N ARG A 18 -13.91 -5.28 8.28
CA ARG A 18 -15.25 -5.10 7.67
C ARG A 18 -15.73 -3.63 7.73
N SER A 19 -15.30 -2.91 8.76
CA SER A 19 -15.64 -1.52 9.06
C SER A 19 -14.37 -0.71 9.17
N GLY A 20 -14.44 0.58 8.85
CA GLY A 20 -13.32 1.50 8.88
C GLY A 20 -13.78 2.87 8.38
N THR A 21 -12.86 3.81 8.37
CA THR A 21 -13.03 5.12 7.70
C THR A 21 -12.16 5.16 6.46
N HIS A 22 -12.52 6.00 5.50
CA HIS A 22 -11.86 6.10 4.21
C HIS A 22 -10.37 6.44 4.38
N LEU A 23 -10.04 7.54 5.05
CA LEU A 23 -8.64 8.00 5.17
C LEU A 23 -7.77 7.09 6.05
N ALA A 24 -8.29 6.61 7.18
CA ALA A 24 -7.52 5.73 8.07
C ALA A 24 -7.16 4.40 7.38
N THR A 25 -8.06 3.87 6.56
CA THR A 25 -7.82 2.66 5.77
C THR A 25 -6.75 2.88 4.72
N ILE A 26 -6.81 3.99 3.97
CA ILE A 26 -5.80 4.32 2.96
C ILE A 26 -4.40 4.38 3.59
N ARG A 27 -4.29 5.06 4.74
CA ARG A 27 -3.05 5.17 5.51
C ARG A 27 -2.52 3.84 5.98
N ALA A 28 -3.36 3.03 6.62
CA ALA A 28 -2.95 1.72 7.12
C ALA A 28 -2.56 0.76 6.00
N VAL A 29 -3.26 0.79 4.85
CA VAL A 29 -2.94 -0.04 3.68
C VAL A 29 -1.59 0.36 3.07
N ALA A 30 -1.34 1.67 2.88
CA ALA A 30 -0.07 2.14 2.36
C ALA A 30 1.09 1.71 3.27
N ALA A 31 0.96 1.94 4.58
CA ALA A 31 1.96 1.53 5.57
C ALA A 31 2.16 0.01 5.60
N ALA A 32 1.08 -0.79 5.71
CA ALA A 32 1.17 -2.25 5.77
C ALA A 32 1.82 -2.83 4.51
N SER A 33 1.51 -2.28 3.33
CA SER A 33 2.06 -2.73 2.06
C SER A 33 3.58 -2.68 2.03
N LEU A 34 4.17 -1.54 2.39
CA LEU A 34 5.63 -1.38 2.42
C LEU A 34 6.26 -2.09 3.62
N ALA A 35 5.57 -2.12 4.76
CA ALA A 35 6.05 -2.82 5.95
C ALA A 35 6.21 -4.32 5.72
N ALA A 36 5.31 -4.96 4.96
CA ALA A 36 5.43 -6.38 4.65
C ALA A 36 6.74 -6.72 3.93
N TYR A 37 7.32 -5.78 3.19
CA TYR A 37 8.63 -5.91 2.57
C TYR A 37 9.78 -5.63 3.53
N LEU A 38 9.67 -4.56 4.33
CA LEU A 38 10.72 -4.15 5.25
C LEU A 38 10.88 -5.10 6.45
N ASP A 39 9.76 -5.70 6.88
CA ASP A 39 9.65 -6.63 8.02
C ASP A 39 9.81 -8.10 7.58
N ALA A 40 9.90 -8.37 6.27
CA ALA A 40 10.09 -9.72 5.76
C ALA A 40 11.36 -10.32 6.39
N PRO A 41 11.31 -11.54 6.98
CA PRO A 41 12.46 -12.29 7.47
C PRO A 41 13.40 -12.76 6.34
N ALA A 42 13.74 -11.89 5.40
CA ALA A 42 14.94 -12.03 4.60
C ALA A 42 16.10 -11.57 5.48
N GLY A 43 16.71 -12.53 6.18
CA GLY A 43 17.90 -12.32 6.99
C GLY A 43 18.89 -11.41 6.27
N GLU A 44 19.18 -10.27 6.89
CA GLU A 44 20.30 -9.37 6.56
C GLU A 44 20.32 -8.75 5.14
N SER A 45 19.43 -9.13 4.20
CA SER A 45 19.65 -8.92 2.76
C SER A 45 18.56 -8.11 2.07
N VAL A 46 18.30 -6.88 2.52
CA VAL A 46 17.81 -5.82 1.60
C VAL A 46 18.91 -4.78 1.34
N ALA A 47 20.04 -4.91 2.03
CA ALA A 47 21.20 -4.02 1.91
C ALA A 47 22.54 -4.79 1.87
N THR A 48 22.53 -6.10 1.58
CA THR A 48 23.73 -6.77 1.07
C THR A 48 23.67 -6.73 -0.46
N GLN A 49 24.80 -6.94 -1.13
CA GLN A 49 24.94 -6.88 -2.59
C GLN A 49 23.98 -7.79 -3.39
N ALA A 50 23.16 -8.63 -2.74
CA ALA A 50 22.34 -9.67 -3.36
C ALA A 50 20.94 -9.22 -3.84
N GLY A 51 20.49 -8.00 -3.52
CA GLY A 51 19.18 -7.48 -3.96
C GLY A 51 17.99 -8.00 -3.13
N PRO A 52 16.74 -7.67 -3.54
CA PRO A 52 15.53 -8.08 -2.83
C PRO A 52 15.35 -9.62 -2.86
N PRO A 53 14.79 -10.22 -1.80
CA PRO A 53 14.44 -11.64 -1.78
C PRO A 53 13.26 -11.95 -2.72
N GLU A 54 13.11 -13.21 -3.14
CA GLU A 54 11.84 -13.68 -3.71
C GLU A 54 10.75 -13.73 -2.62
N PRO A 55 9.47 -13.45 -2.93
CA PRO A 55 8.91 -13.11 -4.25
C PRO A 55 8.98 -11.62 -4.61
N TRP A 56 9.61 -10.80 -3.77
CA TRP A 56 9.67 -9.35 -3.93
C TRP A 56 10.50 -8.91 -5.14
N ALA A 57 11.61 -9.58 -5.42
CA ALA A 57 12.42 -9.33 -6.61
C ALA A 57 11.59 -9.40 -7.89
N THR A 58 10.92 -10.53 -8.11
CA THR A 58 10.02 -10.71 -9.26
C THR A 58 8.91 -9.66 -9.28
N TRP A 59 8.24 -9.40 -8.15
CA TRP A 59 7.13 -8.45 -8.09
C TRP A 59 7.52 -6.99 -8.40
N LEU A 60 8.72 -6.58 -7.97
CA LEU A 60 9.26 -5.25 -8.25
C LEU A 60 9.68 -5.05 -9.71
N ASP A 61 10.04 -6.13 -10.42
CA ASP A 61 10.56 -6.07 -11.80
C ASP A 61 9.45 -5.87 -12.87
N VAL A 62 8.28 -6.50 -12.70
CA VAL A 62 7.23 -6.51 -13.76
C VAL A 62 6.21 -5.38 -13.68
N ALA A 63 5.80 -4.99 -12.47
CA ALA A 63 4.95 -3.85 -12.09
C ALA A 63 4.21 -4.24 -10.80
N PRO A 64 4.49 -3.60 -9.65
CA PRO A 64 4.08 -4.09 -8.33
C PRO A 64 2.58 -3.95 -8.04
N ALA A 65 1.76 -4.87 -8.58
CA ALA A 65 0.30 -4.88 -8.44
C ALA A 65 -0.15 -5.19 -7.00
N LYS A 66 -1.24 -4.54 -6.57
CA LYS A 66 -1.83 -4.70 -5.23
C LYS A 66 -3.32 -4.99 -5.35
N THR A 67 -3.84 -5.81 -4.43
CA THR A 67 -5.29 -6.05 -4.29
C THR A 67 -5.73 -5.78 -2.86
N VAL A 68 -6.52 -4.72 -2.67
CA VAL A 68 -7.11 -4.37 -1.37
C VAL A 68 -8.46 -5.07 -1.25
N ARG A 69 -8.68 -5.76 -0.13
CA ARG A 69 -9.75 -6.75 0.04
C ARG A 69 -10.44 -6.62 1.38
N ARG A 70 -11.76 -6.39 1.38
CA ARG A 70 -12.58 -6.38 2.60
C ARG A 70 -12.85 -7.78 3.08
N VAL A 71 -12.53 -8.08 4.34
CA VAL A 71 -12.99 -9.33 4.94
C VAL A 71 -14.49 -9.30 5.19
N LYS A 72 -15.15 -10.46 5.04
CA LYS A 72 -16.58 -10.61 5.33
C LYS A 72 -16.91 -10.57 6.83
N ALA A 73 -15.96 -10.97 7.68
CA ALA A 73 -16.06 -11.01 9.14
C ALA A 73 -14.69 -10.73 9.78
N GLY A 74 -14.66 -10.06 10.93
CA GLY A 74 -13.42 -9.69 11.63
C GLY A 74 -12.51 -10.89 11.92
N ALA A 75 -13.07 -12.01 12.38
CA ALA A 75 -12.35 -13.25 12.64
C ALA A 75 -11.61 -13.85 11.42
N HIS A 76 -11.90 -13.39 10.19
CA HIS A 76 -11.14 -13.78 9.02
C HIS A 76 -9.72 -13.18 9.00
N LEU A 77 -9.53 -11.99 9.57
CA LEU A 77 -8.19 -11.39 9.71
C LEU A 77 -7.33 -12.24 10.65
N ASP A 78 -7.88 -12.66 11.79
CA ASP A 78 -7.19 -13.56 12.73
C ASP A 78 -6.80 -14.89 12.07
N GLN A 79 -7.67 -15.43 11.22
CA GLN A 79 -7.39 -16.66 10.47
C GLN A 79 -6.28 -16.46 9.44
N VAL A 80 -6.23 -15.32 8.75
CA VAL A 80 -5.13 -15.00 7.82
C VAL A 80 -3.82 -14.79 8.57
N ARG A 81 -3.85 -14.09 9.72
CA ARG A 81 -2.68 -13.90 10.58
C ARG A 81 -2.13 -15.23 11.09
N ARG A 82 -3.02 -16.10 11.57
CA ARG A 82 -2.64 -17.44 12.04
C ARG A 82 -2.04 -18.28 10.91
N TRP A 83 -2.69 -18.28 9.74
CA TRP A 83 -2.17 -18.95 8.56
C TRP A 83 -0.76 -18.46 8.22
N ALA A 84 -0.52 -17.15 8.22
CA ALA A 84 0.80 -16.58 7.92
C ALA A 84 1.87 -17.07 8.91
N VAL A 85 1.55 -17.16 10.20
CA VAL A 85 2.44 -17.75 11.21
C VAL A 85 2.67 -19.24 10.97
N GLU A 86 1.62 -20.00 10.69
CA GLU A 86 1.68 -21.45 10.47
C GLU A 86 2.50 -21.83 9.22
N THR A 87 2.44 -21.00 8.16
CA THR A 87 3.16 -21.25 6.91
C THR A 87 4.49 -20.51 6.82
N GLY A 88 4.83 -19.67 7.79
CA GLY A 88 5.97 -18.77 7.71
C GLY A 88 5.87 -17.75 6.57
N ALA A 89 4.65 -17.38 6.16
CA ALA A 89 4.46 -16.40 5.10
C ALA A 89 4.70 -14.99 5.64
N ASP A 90 5.49 -14.20 4.92
CA ASP A 90 5.76 -12.82 5.28
C ASP A 90 4.47 -12.01 5.27
N CYS A 91 4.24 -11.27 6.36
CA CYS A 91 3.13 -10.34 6.46
C CYS A 91 3.45 -9.19 7.42
N ALA A 92 2.83 -8.04 7.15
CA ALA A 92 2.80 -6.94 8.10
C ALA A 92 1.35 -6.67 8.54
N VAL A 93 1.24 -6.27 9.80
CA VAL A 93 -0.04 -5.91 10.42
C VAL A 93 0.01 -4.44 10.84
N ARG A 94 -1.08 -3.72 10.58
CA ARG A 94 -1.32 -2.36 11.07
C ARG A 94 -2.67 -2.31 11.78
N THR A 95 -2.66 -1.97 13.06
CA THR A 95 -3.86 -1.95 13.88
C THR A 95 -4.59 -0.61 13.75
N LEU A 96 -5.86 -0.67 13.37
CA LEU A 96 -6.80 0.46 13.45
C LEU A 96 -7.79 0.22 14.60
N PRO A 97 -8.48 1.27 15.11
CA PRO A 97 -9.55 1.10 16.08
C PRO A 97 -10.66 0.12 15.63
N GLN A 98 -10.90 0.03 14.32
CA GLN A 98 -11.93 -0.81 13.72
C GLN A 98 -11.45 -2.22 13.34
N GLY A 99 -10.15 -2.51 13.51
CA GLY A 99 -9.54 -3.81 13.23
C GLY A 99 -8.24 -3.72 12.44
N ASP A 100 -7.55 -4.85 12.32
CA ASP A 100 -6.24 -4.93 11.69
C ASP A 100 -6.31 -4.85 10.16
N VAL A 101 -5.35 -4.15 9.56
CA VAL A 101 -4.99 -4.26 8.15
C VAL A 101 -3.80 -5.21 8.03
N ILE A 102 -3.91 -6.22 7.18
CA ILE A 102 -2.88 -7.24 6.97
C ILE A 102 -2.41 -7.19 5.52
N ALA A 103 -1.14 -6.90 5.27
CA ALA A 103 -0.52 -7.06 3.96
C ALA A 103 0.34 -8.32 3.97
N LEU A 104 0.14 -9.23 3.01
CA LEU A 104 1.02 -10.39 2.82
C LEU A 104 2.11 -10.06 1.79
N ALA A 105 3.15 -10.88 1.71
CA ALA A 105 4.07 -10.86 0.57
C ALA A 105 3.33 -11.08 -0.77
N PRO A 106 3.91 -10.64 -1.90
CA PRO A 106 3.41 -10.94 -3.22
C PRO A 106 3.24 -12.44 -3.43
N MET A 107 2.12 -12.85 -4.00
CA MET A 107 1.83 -14.24 -4.31
C MET A 107 0.90 -14.34 -5.50
N HIS A 108 0.81 -15.52 -6.11
CA HIS A 108 -0.17 -15.76 -7.17
C HIS A 108 -1.58 -15.88 -6.58
N TYR A 109 -2.61 -15.57 -7.36
CA TYR A 109 -4.00 -15.67 -6.89
C TYR A 109 -4.38 -17.07 -6.39
N GLY A 110 -3.82 -18.13 -6.99
CA GLY A 110 -4.05 -19.52 -6.58
C GLY A 110 -3.48 -19.86 -5.20
N GLU A 111 -2.55 -19.05 -4.67
CA GLU A 111 -1.84 -19.27 -3.41
C GLU A 111 -2.48 -18.51 -2.24
N PHE A 112 -3.50 -17.68 -2.52
CA PHE A 112 -4.14 -16.89 -1.49
C PHE A 112 -4.73 -17.79 -0.40
N PRO A 113 -4.55 -17.48 0.89
CA PRO A 113 -5.28 -18.18 1.93
C PRO A 113 -6.77 -18.04 1.67
N ARG A 114 -7.54 -19.12 1.90
CA ARG A 114 -8.98 -19.21 1.56
C ARG A 114 -9.79 -17.96 1.97
N ARG A 115 -9.47 -17.37 3.12
CA ARG A 115 -10.14 -16.16 3.62
C ARG A 115 -9.76 -14.88 2.87
N ALA A 116 -8.54 -14.77 2.37
CA ALA A 116 -8.14 -13.69 1.47
C ALA A 116 -8.76 -13.88 0.07
N ALA A 117 -8.78 -15.11 -0.46
CA ALA A 117 -9.39 -15.41 -1.75
C ALA A 117 -10.87 -15.04 -1.80
N GLY A 118 -11.62 -15.37 -0.74
CA GLY A 118 -13.06 -15.09 -0.62
C GLY A 118 -13.43 -13.69 -0.13
N ALA A 119 -12.45 -12.80 0.10
CA ALA A 119 -12.67 -11.42 0.50
C ALA A 119 -13.16 -10.54 -0.67
N GLN A 120 -13.88 -9.46 -0.36
CA GLN A 120 -14.48 -8.58 -1.36
C GLN A 120 -13.46 -7.60 -1.92
N VAL A 121 -13.31 -7.55 -3.25
CA VAL A 121 -12.46 -6.58 -3.95
C VAL A 121 -13.28 -5.39 -4.45
N SER A 122 -14.41 -5.63 -5.12
CA SER A 122 -15.24 -4.58 -5.72
C SER A 122 -16.13 -3.88 -4.69
N GLY A 123 -16.35 -2.57 -4.83
CA GLY A 123 -17.24 -1.82 -3.94
C GLY A 123 -16.73 -1.68 -2.49
N LEU A 124 -15.41 -1.73 -2.30
CA LEU A 124 -14.79 -1.31 -1.04
C LEU A 124 -14.80 0.21 -0.95
N ASP A 125 -15.88 0.76 -0.41
CA ASP A 125 -15.94 2.17 -0.05
C ASP A 125 -16.43 2.32 1.40
N TYR A 126 -15.63 2.98 2.22
CA TYR A 126 -15.94 3.30 3.61
C TYR A 126 -16.49 4.72 3.74
N PRO A 127 -17.21 5.00 4.84
CA PRO A 127 -17.62 6.36 5.17
C PRO A 127 -16.42 7.31 5.14
N ARG A 128 -16.63 8.47 4.53
CA ARG A 128 -15.73 9.61 4.57
C ARG A 128 -16.14 10.51 5.72
N GLU A 129 -15.20 10.97 6.52
CA GLU A 129 -15.50 11.95 7.57
C GLU A 129 -15.54 13.36 6.97
N PRO A 130 -16.38 14.28 7.48
CA PRO A 130 -16.56 15.61 6.90
C PRO A 130 -15.25 16.41 6.79
N ASP A 131 -14.32 16.18 7.71
CA ASP A 131 -13.04 16.89 7.82
C ASP A 131 -11.87 16.16 7.12
N GLU A 132 -12.12 15.06 6.39
CA GLU A 132 -11.08 14.39 5.58
C GLU A 132 -10.63 15.24 4.37
N ILE A 133 -11.43 16.25 4.01
CA ILE A 133 -11.15 17.20 2.94
C ILE A 133 -10.72 18.52 3.60
N SER A 134 -9.41 18.69 3.81
CA SER A 134 -8.65 19.94 4.06
C SER A 134 -7.96 20.05 5.42
N GLU A 135 -6.67 20.38 5.34
CA GLU A 135 -5.69 20.86 6.33
C GLU A 135 -5.54 20.07 7.65
N PRO A 136 -4.32 19.66 8.04
CA PRO A 136 -4.15 18.73 9.15
C PRO A 136 -3.87 19.42 10.47
N SER A 137 -4.38 18.81 11.54
CA SER A 137 -4.19 19.25 12.91
C SER A 137 -3.30 18.31 13.76
N GLU A 138 -2.71 17.24 13.19
CA GLU A 138 -2.02 16.20 13.99
C GLU A 138 -0.48 16.17 13.78
N PRO A 139 0.33 16.11 14.87
CA PRO A 139 1.81 16.06 14.80
C PRO A 139 2.39 14.83 14.08
N SER A 140 1.62 13.74 13.94
CA SER A 140 2.03 12.51 13.25
C SER A 140 2.14 12.68 11.72
N GLU A 141 1.82 13.88 11.21
CA GLU A 141 1.85 14.24 9.78
C GLU A 141 3.12 15.00 9.37
N ASN A 142 4.13 14.99 10.25
CA ASN A 142 5.49 15.50 10.01
C ASN A 142 6.45 14.44 9.45
N GLY A 143 5.92 13.36 8.86
CA GLY A 143 6.73 12.34 8.20
C GLY A 143 7.49 12.87 6.97
N PRO A 144 8.56 12.19 6.53
CA PRO A 144 9.39 12.59 5.38
C PRO A 144 8.68 12.48 4.03
N VAL A 145 7.42 12.00 4.00
CA VAL A 145 6.64 11.81 2.79
C VAL A 145 5.20 12.32 2.96
N HIS A 146 4.75 13.04 1.93
CA HIS A 146 3.37 13.49 1.77
C HIS A 146 2.79 12.89 0.49
N ILE A 147 1.72 12.11 0.65
CA ILE A 147 1.01 11.46 -0.45
C ILE A 147 -0.30 12.22 -0.71
N ALA A 148 -0.50 12.68 -1.94
CA ALA A 148 -1.79 13.14 -2.42
C ALA A 148 -2.49 12.01 -3.20
N VAL A 149 -3.78 11.83 -2.93
CA VAL A 149 -4.59 10.76 -3.53
C VAL A 149 -5.89 11.36 -4.04
N MET A 150 -6.35 10.91 -5.19
CA MET A 150 -7.61 11.35 -5.79
C MET A 150 -8.80 11.05 -4.86
N THR A 151 -9.66 12.04 -4.63
CA THR A 151 -10.81 11.93 -3.70
C THR A 151 -12.02 11.21 -4.32
N GLU A 152 -12.12 11.21 -5.65
CA GLU A 152 -13.27 10.74 -6.43
C GLU A 152 -13.34 9.21 -6.57
N ILE A 153 -12.39 8.47 -6.02
CA ILE A 153 -12.30 7.00 -6.11
C ILE A 153 -12.71 6.31 -4.81
N SER A 154 -13.10 5.04 -4.91
CA SER A 154 -13.44 4.23 -3.73
C SER A 154 -12.27 4.05 -2.77
N THR A 155 -12.55 3.76 -1.50
CA THR A 155 -11.51 3.46 -0.50
C THR A 155 -10.51 2.41 -0.99
N GLY A 156 -10.98 1.33 -1.62
CA GLY A 156 -10.09 0.25 -2.06
C GLY A 156 -9.13 0.68 -3.14
N LYS A 157 -9.63 1.51 -4.06
CA LYS A 157 -8.81 2.10 -5.10
C LYS A 157 -7.83 3.11 -4.52
N ALA A 158 -8.31 4.07 -3.73
CA ALA A 158 -7.48 5.09 -3.10
C ALA A 158 -6.35 4.46 -2.25
N ALA A 159 -6.67 3.42 -1.49
CA ALA A 159 -5.71 2.70 -0.66
C ALA A 159 -4.63 2.00 -1.50
N ALA A 160 -5.01 1.34 -2.60
CA ALA A 160 -4.05 0.75 -3.53
C ALA A 160 -3.15 1.82 -4.16
N GLN A 161 -3.72 2.95 -4.60
CA GLN A 161 -2.96 4.02 -5.25
C GLN A 161 -2.02 4.74 -4.29
N ALA A 162 -2.44 4.97 -3.04
CA ALA A 162 -1.57 5.50 -1.99
C ALA A 162 -0.40 4.56 -1.71
N ALA A 163 -0.65 3.25 -1.64
CA ALA A 163 0.41 2.26 -1.49
C ALA A 163 1.38 2.29 -2.69
N HIS A 164 0.89 2.37 -3.93
CA HIS A 164 1.76 2.55 -5.10
C HIS A 164 2.62 3.81 -5.01
N ALA A 165 2.04 4.95 -4.62
CA ALA A 165 2.77 6.21 -4.49
C ALA A 165 3.86 6.12 -3.41
N LEU A 166 3.55 5.50 -2.26
CA LEU A 166 4.54 5.27 -1.20
C LEU A 166 5.69 4.38 -1.68
N TRP A 167 5.39 3.32 -2.44
CA TRP A 167 6.42 2.46 -3.04
C TRP A 167 7.30 3.23 -4.03
N HIS A 168 6.73 4.07 -4.90
CA HIS A 168 7.51 4.89 -5.83
C HIS A 168 8.49 5.83 -5.12
N TRP A 169 8.10 6.39 -3.97
CA TRP A 169 8.99 7.19 -3.13
C TRP A 169 10.08 6.31 -2.47
N ALA A 170 9.69 5.19 -1.85
CA ALA A 170 10.59 4.32 -1.10
C ALA A 170 11.66 3.64 -1.97
N LEU A 171 11.36 3.34 -3.24
CA LEU A 171 12.30 2.71 -4.17
C LEU A 171 13.57 3.54 -4.38
N GLY A 172 13.48 4.87 -4.32
CA GLY A 172 14.66 5.74 -4.37
C GLY A 172 15.61 5.50 -3.19
N SER A 173 15.07 5.38 -1.97
CA SER A 173 15.85 5.11 -0.76
C SER A 173 16.41 3.69 -0.74
N LEU A 174 15.65 2.71 -1.24
CA LEU A 174 16.06 1.31 -1.32
C LEU A 174 17.22 1.04 -2.28
N ALA A 175 17.54 1.97 -3.19
CA ALA A 175 18.65 1.83 -4.13
C ALA A 175 20.04 1.91 -3.48
N THR A 176 20.13 2.33 -2.21
CA THR A 176 21.41 2.44 -1.48
C THR A 176 21.31 1.79 -0.09
N PRO A 177 22.41 1.23 0.45
CA PRO A 177 22.40 0.68 1.81
C PRO A 177 22.02 1.71 2.88
N ALA A 178 22.49 2.96 2.76
CA ALA A 178 22.18 4.04 3.69
C ALA A 178 20.69 4.40 3.65
N GLY A 179 20.12 4.63 2.46
CA GLY A 179 18.70 4.93 2.33
C GLY A 179 17.80 3.76 2.76
N ALA A 180 18.23 2.51 2.55
CA ALA A 180 17.51 1.34 3.05
C ALA A 180 17.56 1.23 4.59
N ALA A 181 18.61 1.72 5.24
CA ALA A 181 18.69 1.81 6.70
C ALA A 181 17.76 2.91 7.23
N GLU A 182 17.83 4.12 6.66
CA GLU A 182 16.95 5.25 7.01
C GLU A 182 15.47 4.90 6.84
N LEU A 183 15.11 4.20 5.76
CA LEU A 183 13.73 3.77 5.51
C LEU A 183 13.25 2.77 6.57
N ARG A 184 14.13 1.89 7.06
CA ARG A 184 13.78 0.97 8.15
C ARG A 184 13.62 1.69 9.48
N GLU A 185 14.50 2.63 9.80
CA GLU A 185 14.37 3.45 11.01
C GLU A 185 13.04 4.24 11.00
N TRP A 186 12.71 4.84 9.87
CA TRP A 186 11.41 5.49 9.66
C TRP A 186 10.24 4.51 9.82
N ALA A 187 10.36 3.28 9.30
CA ALA A 187 9.33 2.27 9.44
C ALA A 187 9.15 1.79 10.89
N GLN A 188 10.25 1.63 11.64
CA GLN A 188 10.25 1.29 13.06
C GLN A 188 9.65 2.41 13.93
N ALA A 189 9.78 3.66 13.49
CA ALA A 189 9.10 4.81 14.09
C ALA A 189 7.58 4.87 13.81
N GLY A 190 7.00 3.81 13.21
CA GLY A 190 5.57 3.69 12.93
C GLY A 190 5.15 4.23 11.56
N MET A 191 6.10 4.45 10.65
CA MET A 191 5.85 4.99 9.30
C MET A 191 5.06 6.31 9.30
N PRO A 192 5.49 7.35 10.06
CA PRO A 192 4.82 8.63 10.02
C PRO A 192 4.82 9.16 8.58
N MET A 193 3.63 9.48 8.07
CA MET A 193 3.43 9.99 6.71
C MET A 193 2.23 10.92 6.71
N ARG A 194 2.11 11.78 5.71
CA ARG A 194 0.89 12.55 5.49
C ARG A 194 0.17 12.02 4.27
N ILE A 195 -1.15 11.83 4.37
CA ILE A 195 -2.00 11.51 3.22
C ILE A 195 -3.09 12.56 3.14
N THR A 196 -3.27 13.14 1.96
CA THR A 196 -4.31 14.14 1.69
C THR A 196 -5.13 13.71 0.49
N LEU A 197 -6.45 13.74 0.65
CA LEU A 197 -7.38 13.55 -0.46
C LEU A 197 -7.50 14.88 -1.22
N VAL A 198 -7.29 14.85 -2.52
CA VAL A 198 -7.37 16.05 -3.37
C VAL A 198 -8.23 15.76 -4.60
N PRO A 199 -8.89 16.77 -5.18
CA PRO A 199 -9.56 16.62 -6.46
C PRO A 199 -8.57 16.10 -7.52
N GLY A 200 -9.02 15.19 -8.38
CA GLY A 200 -8.17 14.60 -9.42
C GLY A 200 -7.53 15.65 -10.35
N ALA A 201 -8.25 16.75 -10.60
CA ALA A 201 -7.76 17.88 -11.39
C ALA A 201 -6.52 18.57 -10.78
N GLU A 202 -6.33 18.49 -9.46
CA GLU A 202 -5.23 19.14 -8.75
C GLU A 202 -3.97 18.26 -8.66
N LEU A 203 -4.05 16.96 -8.94
CA LEU A 203 -2.90 16.04 -8.80
C LEU A 203 -1.72 16.40 -9.71
N SER A 204 -1.97 17.08 -10.83
CA SER A 204 -0.90 17.57 -11.71
C SER A 204 0.02 18.58 -11.00
N LEU A 205 -0.53 19.40 -10.10
CA LEU A 205 0.23 20.34 -9.29
C LEU A 205 1.14 19.62 -8.28
N TRP A 206 0.69 18.47 -7.76
CA TRP A 206 1.49 17.62 -6.87
C TRP A 206 2.63 16.94 -7.61
N ALA A 207 2.36 16.41 -8.81
CA ALA A 207 3.37 15.79 -9.66
C ALA A 207 4.48 16.77 -10.09
N ALA A 208 4.19 18.06 -10.14
CA ALA A 208 5.15 19.10 -10.48
C ALA A 208 6.01 19.59 -9.30
N ARG A 209 5.76 19.13 -8.06
CA ARG A 209 6.51 19.60 -6.88
C ARG A 209 7.94 19.07 -6.88
N PRO A 210 8.93 19.87 -6.41
CA PRO A 210 10.25 19.35 -6.09
C PRO A 210 10.15 18.18 -5.11
N GLY A 211 10.89 17.09 -5.38
CA GLY A 211 10.84 15.88 -4.55
C GLY A 211 9.64 14.98 -4.81
N ALA A 212 8.81 15.26 -5.83
CA ALA A 212 7.77 14.33 -6.26
C ALA A 212 8.39 13.04 -6.82
N ALA A 213 7.92 11.90 -6.30
CA ALA A 213 8.20 10.58 -6.86
C ALA A 213 7.43 10.37 -8.18
N ALA A 214 7.71 9.27 -8.87
CA ALA A 214 6.99 8.93 -10.10
C ALA A 214 5.46 8.93 -9.88
N PRO A 215 4.68 9.64 -10.70
CA PRO A 215 3.23 9.71 -10.53
C PRO A 215 2.56 8.35 -10.76
N VAL A 216 1.48 8.08 -10.03
CA VAL A 216 0.73 6.84 -10.17
C VAL A 216 -0.45 7.05 -11.11
N HIS A 217 -0.46 6.32 -12.21
CA HIS A 217 -1.54 6.32 -13.19
C HIS A 217 -2.35 5.04 -13.12
N ASP A 218 -3.68 5.17 -13.21
CA ASP A 218 -4.53 3.99 -13.21
C ASP A 218 -4.37 3.16 -14.49
N ALA A 219 -4.32 1.84 -14.36
CA ALA A 219 -4.25 0.94 -15.51
C ALA A 219 -5.60 0.79 -16.26
N GLY A 220 -6.67 1.48 -15.82
CA GLY A 220 -7.95 1.50 -16.54
C GLY A 220 -8.80 0.26 -16.36
N ARG A 221 -8.67 -0.40 -15.21
CA ARG A 221 -9.35 -1.69 -14.93
C ARG A 221 -10.59 -1.54 -14.06
N THR A 222 -10.95 -0.31 -13.68
CA THR A 222 -11.94 -0.02 -12.64
C THR A 222 -12.63 1.35 -12.87
N GLU A 223 -13.02 2.01 -11.79
CA GLU A 223 -13.87 3.20 -11.64
C GLU A 223 -13.45 4.47 -12.44
N VAL A 224 -12.26 4.50 -13.05
CA VAL A 224 -11.72 5.70 -13.73
C VAL A 224 -11.09 5.33 -15.07
N ALA A 225 -10.96 6.33 -15.95
CA ALA A 225 -10.38 6.12 -17.27
C ALA A 225 -8.93 5.61 -17.17
N PRO A 226 -8.48 4.75 -18.11
CA PRO A 226 -7.09 4.36 -18.20
C PRO A 226 -6.16 5.58 -18.26
N HIS A 227 -4.99 5.47 -17.63
CA HIS A 227 -3.95 6.49 -17.54
C HIS A 227 -4.31 7.76 -16.74
N THR A 228 -5.44 7.76 -16.03
CA THR A 228 -5.79 8.84 -15.09
C THR A 228 -4.73 8.91 -13.98
N LEU A 229 -4.20 10.10 -13.70
CA LEU A 229 -3.33 10.34 -12.56
C LEU A 229 -4.16 10.21 -11.26
N THR A 230 -3.77 9.28 -10.38
CA THR A 230 -4.57 8.97 -9.18
C THR A 230 -3.87 9.21 -7.85
N ALA A 231 -2.54 9.23 -7.83
CA ALA A 231 -1.78 9.54 -6.62
C ALA A 231 -0.36 10.01 -6.94
N VAL A 232 0.22 10.79 -6.02
CA VAL A 232 1.61 11.26 -6.06
C VAL A 232 2.17 11.28 -4.65
N ALA A 233 3.39 10.78 -4.45
CA ALA A 233 4.15 10.97 -3.22
C ALA A 233 5.19 12.08 -3.41
N VAL A 234 5.39 12.93 -2.40
CA VAL A 234 6.35 14.04 -2.42
C VAL A 234 7.19 13.97 -1.15
N ALA A 235 8.51 13.94 -1.29
CA ALA A 235 9.43 14.05 -0.15
C ALA A 235 9.30 15.43 0.52
N ARG A 236 9.38 15.48 1.85
CA ARG A 236 9.32 16.72 2.64
C ARG A 236 10.68 17.12 3.18
#